data_AF-A0A923ZT14-F1
#
_entry.id   AF-A0A923ZT14-F1
#
_cell.length_a   1.000
_cell.length_b   1.000
_cell.length_c   1.000
_cell.angle_alpha   90.00
_cell.angle_beta   90.00
_cell.angle_gamma   90.00
#
_symmetry.space_group_name_H-M   'P 1'
#
loop_
_entity.id
_entity.type
_entity.pdbx_description
1 polymer ?
#
loop_
_entity_poly.entity_id
_entity_poly.type
_entity_poly.pdbx_seq_one_letter_code
_entity_poly.pdbx_strand_id
1 'polypeptide(L)'
;MSSSSPKNTLKNFFALSAVAVMVISLLAGSLPTLAIGQSQLYQDLKAQLQKNGTVEIMSQFGADDSQADLKQNPTKPFGDQESQIKSRLEKSQKSIAKSTKFNTYSPYSSTTVTSLSELNELFEDSDLVPISENQLSQPDLINSNTAMSTASLWNSTSPKGNTGQNKIIAILDTGVNYNHEFLVGKKAYEACFSFVAVSATQSSLCSAYPYASTASGSGLDCLGASGCSHGTHVAGIAAGKDPISTTSLMNGVAKDAKIMAIQVFTQFNSQTDCGTRPAPCILSYNTAQIDALSYVNTVASNLITTGSLERVASSNLSLGGGNNTSTCDTNPLKTRIDNLLTNNVATTISAGNSGQFGVASPACISSAITVGATDNSTVPVIASFSQAHPSLVDIFAPGVSINSSINSLTNNEYQNYSGTSMSAPQVAGAFALMQNAFPLHTVNQNLQVLKDTGTSFVYNRNGVNYTGKRLKFCPDYIRSKTGTKPWVCVTPV
;
A
#
# COMPACT_ATOMS: atom_id res chain seq x y z
N MET A 1 20.96 61.98 -50.52
CA MET A 1 20.57 61.57 -51.89
C MET A 1 20.60 60.06 -51.97
N SER A 2 19.56 59.49 -52.57
CA SER A 2 19.22 58.06 -52.58
C SER A 2 20.12 57.18 -53.46
N SER A 3 19.82 55.88 -53.37
CA SER A 3 20.08 54.79 -54.33
C SER A 3 21.44 54.12 -54.16
N SER A 4 21.58 52.78 -54.19
CA SER A 4 20.68 51.69 -54.54
C SER A 4 21.26 50.35 -54.07
N SER A 5 20.37 49.39 -53.83
CA SER A 5 20.54 47.92 -53.59
C SER A 5 21.40 47.21 -54.68
N PRO A 6 21.72 45.87 -54.67
CA PRO A 6 21.31 44.77 -53.77
C PRO A 6 22.32 43.58 -53.54
N LYS A 7 21.85 42.54 -52.82
CA LYS A 7 22.08 41.06 -52.93
C LYS A 7 23.07 40.29 -52.03
N ASN A 8 22.47 39.28 -51.36
CA ASN A 8 22.92 37.93 -50.96
C ASN A 8 24.04 37.82 -49.89
N THR A 9 24.00 36.96 -48.86
CA THR A 9 23.72 35.51 -48.86
C THR A 9 23.65 34.98 -47.40
N LEU A 10 22.69 34.09 -47.11
CA LEU A 10 22.63 33.02 -46.09
C LEU A 10 23.41 33.13 -44.74
N LYS A 11 22.70 32.98 -43.59
CA LYS A 11 22.61 31.74 -42.76
C LYS A 11 22.10 31.99 -41.32
N ASN A 12 21.37 30.97 -40.84
CA ASN A 12 21.18 30.52 -39.44
C ASN A 12 20.03 31.09 -38.59
N PHE A 13 19.00 30.25 -38.51
CA PHE A 13 18.03 30.13 -37.42
C PHE A 13 18.72 29.87 -36.07
N PHE A 14 18.43 30.69 -35.06
CA PHE A 14 18.45 30.33 -33.64
C PHE A 14 17.32 31.11 -32.97
N ALA A 15 16.26 30.42 -32.54
CA ALA A 15 15.26 30.94 -31.63
C ALA A 15 15.53 30.34 -30.25
N LEU A 16 16.05 31.14 -29.32
CA LEU A 16 16.07 30.82 -27.90
C LEU A 16 14.67 31.08 -27.33
N SER A 17 14.01 30.03 -26.85
CA SER A 17 12.83 30.13 -25.99
C SER A 17 13.30 30.37 -24.55
N ALA A 18 12.97 31.53 -23.99
CA ALA A 18 13.23 31.85 -22.58
C ALA A 18 12.26 31.07 -21.68
N VAL A 19 12.81 30.28 -20.77
CA VAL A 19 12.10 29.65 -19.65
C VAL A 19 11.94 30.70 -18.55
N ALA A 20 10.71 31.16 -18.31
CA ALA A 20 10.39 32.01 -17.16
C ALA A 20 10.29 31.12 -15.90
N VAL A 21 11.25 31.27 -15.00
CA VAL A 21 11.21 30.72 -13.63
C VAL A 21 10.29 31.63 -12.81
N MET A 22 9.13 31.12 -12.42
CA MET A 22 8.20 31.82 -11.54
C MET A 22 8.61 31.57 -10.09
N VAL A 23 9.27 32.56 -9.49
CA VAL A 23 9.48 32.64 -8.03
C VAL A 23 8.20 33.19 -7.41
N ILE A 24 7.51 32.37 -6.62
CA ILE A 24 6.31 32.82 -5.87
C ILE A 24 6.78 33.53 -4.60
N SER A 25 6.68 34.86 -4.62
CA SER A 25 6.84 35.71 -3.45
C SER A 25 5.53 35.70 -2.63
N LEU A 26 5.63 35.37 -1.33
CA LEU A 26 4.53 35.52 -0.37
C LEU A 26 4.21 37.00 -0.15
N LEU A 27 3.04 37.44 -0.61
CA LEU A 27 2.33 38.62 -0.12
C LEU A 27 0.84 38.27 -0.10
N ALA A 28 0.20 38.56 1.03
CA ALA A 28 -1.21 38.29 1.29
C ALA A 28 -2.10 38.87 0.18
N GLY A 29 -2.62 37.99 -0.66
CA GLY A 29 -3.53 38.30 -1.76
C GLY A 29 -4.31 37.04 -2.06
N SER A 30 -5.64 37.15 -1.99
CA SER A 30 -6.63 36.09 -2.24
C SER A 30 -6.22 35.14 -3.38
N LEU A 31 -6.15 33.85 -3.06
CA LEU A 31 -6.12 32.78 -4.06
C LEU A 31 -7.26 33.00 -5.07
N PRO A 32 -7.03 32.84 -6.38
CA PRO A 32 -8.12 32.89 -7.34
C PRO A 32 -9.11 31.77 -6.99
N THR A 33 -10.30 32.16 -6.55
CA THR A 33 -11.44 31.27 -6.36
C THR A 33 -11.84 30.73 -7.73
N LEU A 34 -11.30 29.58 -8.11
CA LEU A 34 -11.98 28.72 -9.08
C LEU A 34 -13.40 28.53 -8.56
N ALA A 35 -14.40 28.92 -9.33
CA ALA A 35 -15.79 28.70 -8.96
C ALA A 35 -15.94 27.20 -8.64
N ILE A 36 -16.53 26.87 -7.49
CA ILE A 36 -16.61 25.50 -6.95
C ILE A 36 -17.02 24.47 -8.00
N GLY A 37 -17.93 24.85 -8.90
CA GLY A 37 -18.38 24.05 -10.04
C GLY A 37 -17.39 23.86 -11.19
N GLN A 38 -16.15 24.34 -11.11
CA GLN A 38 -15.14 24.23 -12.17
C GLN A 38 -13.98 23.28 -11.84
N SER A 39 -13.86 22.79 -10.61
CA SER A 39 -12.83 21.80 -10.31
C SER A 39 -13.19 20.45 -10.96
N GLN A 40 -12.19 19.79 -11.57
CA GLN A 40 -12.38 18.46 -12.17
C GLN A 40 -12.90 17.47 -11.11
N LEU A 41 -12.37 17.54 -9.89
CA LEU A 41 -12.81 16.72 -8.77
C LEU A 41 -14.31 16.89 -8.48
N TYR A 42 -14.82 18.13 -8.43
CA TYR A 42 -16.25 18.37 -8.22
C TYR A 42 -17.09 17.74 -9.32
N GLN A 43 -16.68 17.86 -10.59
CA GLN A 43 -17.41 17.28 -11.72
C GLN A 43 -17.41 15.75 -11.68
N ASP A 44 -16.28 15.14 -11.33
CA ASP A 44 -16.16 13.69 -11.20
C ASP A 44 -17.03 13.15 -10.06
N LEU A 45 -16.98 13.78 -8.87
CA LEU A 45 -17.81 13.41 -7.72
C LEU A 45 -19.30 13.60 -8.00
N LYS A 46 -19.67 14.68 -8.71
CA LYS A 46 -21.05 14.91 -9.14
C LYS A 46 -21.54 13.82 -10.09
N ALA A 47 -20.71 13.41 -11.06
CA ALA A 47 -21.05 12.34 -11.97
C ALA A 47 -21.24 10.99 -11.25
N GLN A 48 -20.38 10.69 -10.26
CA GLN A 48 -20.53 9.50 -9.42
C GLN A 48 -21.79 9.54 -8.58
N LEU A 49 -22.10 10.67 -7.95
CA LEU A 49 -23.32 10.87 -7.18
C LEU A 49 -24.58 10.66 -8.07
N GLN A 50 -24.57 11.20 -9.29
CA GLN A 50 -25.67 11.00 -10.24
C GLN A 50 -25.83 9.55 -10.70
N LYS A 51 -24.72 8.82 -10.81
CA LYS A 51 -24.72 7.42 -11.24
C LYS A 51 -25.15 6.46 -10.13
N ASN A 52 -24.68 6.68 -8.90
CA ASN A 52 -24.79 5.72 -7.80
C ASN A 52 -25.82 6.14 -6.74
N GLY A 53 -26.30 7.39 -6.76
CA GLY A 53 -27.18 7.97 -5.74
C GLY A 53 -26.47 8.37 -4.44
N THR A 54 -25.24 7.89 -4.23
CA THR A 54 -24.38 8.25 -3.09
C THR A 54 -22.91 8.26 -3.52
N VAL A 55 -22.09 9.04 -2.84
CA VAL A 55 -20.63 9.05 -2.98
C VAL A 55 -19.97 9.25 -1.61
N GLU A 56 -18.94 8.46 -1.31
CA GLU A 56 -18.11 8.65 -0.12
C GLU A 56 -16.95 9.57 -0.48
N ILE A 57 -16.86 10.74 0.16
CA ILE A 57 -15.85 11.74 -0.17
C ILE A 57 -14.82 11.82 0.94
N MET A 58 -13.56 11.64 0.55
CA MET A 58 -12.44 11.88 1.43
C MET A 58 -12.11 13.38 1.43
N SER A 59 -12.01 13.95 2.62
CA SER A 59 -11.64 15.36 2.83
C SER A 59 -10.45 15.46 3.77
N GLN A 60 -9.66 16.53 3.62
CA GLN A 60 -8.62 16.92 4.56
C GLN A 60 -9.08 18.15 5.33
N PHE A 61 -8.65 18.29 6.59
CA PHE A 61 -8.90 19.54 7.31
C PHE A 61 -8.19 20.74 6.68
N GLY A 62 -8.90 21.87 6.61
CA GLY A 62 -8.38 23.17 6.16
C GLY A 62 -7.16 23.62 6.98
N ALA A 63 -6.32 24.46 6.37
CA ALA A 63 -4.95 24.75 6.81
C ALA A 63 -4.80 25.57 8.12
N ASP A 64 -5.87 25.87 8.86
CA ASP A 64 -5.76 26.65 10.10
C ASP A 64 -5.50 25.77 11.32
N ASP A 65 -4.46 26.18 12.08
CA ASP A 65 -3.90 25.69 13.35
C ASP A 65 -3.54 24.19 13.47
N SER A 66 -4.29 23.28 12.83
CA SER A 66 -4.13 21.83 12.95
C SER A 66 -2.85 21.29 12.28
N GLN A 67 -2.53 21.77 11.08
CA GLN A 67 -1.32 21.39 10.32
C GLN A 67 -0.03 21.96 10.93
N ALA A 68 -0.11 23.13 11.58
CA ALA A 68 1.02 23.75 12.29
C ALA A 68 1.33 23.00 13.59
N ASP A 69 0.29 22.61 14.35
CA ASP A 69 0.43 21.79 15.57
C ASP A 69 1.00 20.39 15.25
N LEU A 70 0.62 19.77 14.13
CA LEU A 70 1.14 18.46 13.69
C LEU A 70 2.64 18.49 13.35
N LYS A 71 3.14 19.63 12.85
CA LYS A 71 4.58 19.83 12.60
C LYS A 71 5.38 20.08 13.89
N GLN A 72 4.74 20.67 14.90
CA GLN A 72 5.40 21.05 16.16
C GLN A 72 5.29 19.98 17.25
N ASN A 73 4.22 19.17 17.27
CA ASN A 73 3.96 18.13 18.27
C ASN A 73 3.47 16.81 17.63
N PRO A 74 4.36 16.05 16.95
CA PRO A 74 4.00 14.80 16.27
C PRO A 74 3.51 13.68 17.22
N THR A 75 3.60 13.87 18.55
CA THR A 75 3.17 12.93 19.58
C THR A 75 1.83 13.29 20.24
N LYS A 76 1.20 14.43 19.89
CA LYS A 76 -0.11 14.82 20.43
C LYS A 76 -1.18 13.87 19.86
N PRO A 77 -2.07 13.29 20.68
CA PRO A 77 -3.15 12.44 20.19
C PRO A 77 -4.04 13.23 19.22
N PHE A 78 -4.27 12.70 18.01
CA PHE A 78 -5.12 13.31 16.98
C PHE A 78 -6.55 13.64 17.47
N GLY A 79 -7.00 12.99 18.55
CA GLY A 79 -8.33 13.17 19.14
C GLY A 79 -8.66 14.60 19.63
N ASP A 80 -7.66 15.41 19.99
CA ASP A 80 -7.89 16.80 20.42
C ASP A 80 -8.31 17.71 19.25
N GLN A 81 -7.69 17.50 18.09
CA GLN A 81 -8.00 18.27 16.86
C GLN A 81 -9.33 17.80 16.25
N GLU A 82 -9.56 16.49 16.23
CA GLU A 82 -10.84 15.90 15.82
C GLU A 82 -12.01 16.50 16.63
N SER A 83 -11.88 16.55 17.96
CA SER A 83 -12.92 17.07 18.84
C SER A 83 -13.25 18.55 18.59
N GLN A 84 -12.24 19.36 18.28
CA GLN A 84 -12.42 20.78 17.97
C GLN A 84 -13.14 20.97 16.63
N ILE A 85 -12.75 20.24 15.59
CA ILE A 85 -13.35 20.36 14.25
C ILE A 85 -14.75 19.77 14.22
N LYS A 86 -14.94 18.61 14.87
CA LYS A 86 -16.26 18.03 15.09
C LYS A 86 -17.17 19.02 15.83
N SER A 87 -16.68 19.67 16.89
CA SER A 87 -17.44 20.70 17.59
C SER A 87 -17.79 21.88 16.69
N ARG A 88 -16.91 22.32 15.78
CA ARG A 88 -17.17 23.40 14.82
C ARG A 88 -18.26 23.02 13.81
N LEU A 89 -18.18 21.82 13.23
CA LEU A 89 -19.15 21.31 12.25
C LEU A 89 -20.51 21.01 12.90
N GLU A 90 -20.53 20.47 14.11
CA GLU A 90 -21.78 20.25 14.86
C GLU A 90 -22.43 21.58 15.27
N LYS A 91 -21.65 22.58 15.68
CA LYS A 91 -22.15 23.93 16.03
C LYS A 91 -22.70 24.69 14.83
N SER A 92 -22.14 24.49 13.63
CA SER A 92 -22.65 25.13 12.42
C SER A 92 -23.96 24.53 11.92
N GLN A 93 -24.43 23.42 12.53
CA GLN A 93 -25.65 22.67 12.16
C GLN A 93 -25.69 22.23 10.69
N LYS A 94 -24.53 22.21 10.02
CA LYS A 94 -24.38 21.82 8.62
C LYS A 94 -24.83 20.39 8.41
N SER A 95 -25.46 20.12 7.26
CA SER A 95 -26.02 18.79 6.97
C SER A 95 -24.91 17.73 6.90
N ILE A 96 -23.75 18.13 6.38
CA ILE A 96 -22.55 17.30 6.25
C ILE A 96 -22.01 16.81 7.60
N ALA A 97 -22.20 17.54 8.71
CA ALA A 97 -21.69 17.15 10.03
C ALA A 97 -22.23 15.80 10.52
N LYS A 98 -23.44 15.42 10.07
CA LYS A 98 -24.07 14.13 10.43
C LYS A 98 -23.53 12.96 9.62
N SER A 99 -23.06 13.22 8.40
CA SER A 99 -22.51 12.23 7.49
C SER A 99 -20.99 12.18 7.46
N THR A 100 -20.31 13.15 8.08
CA THR A 100 -18.86 13.17 8.25
C THR A 100 -18.42 12.30 9.43
N LYS A 101 -17.46 11.43 9.13
CA LYS A 101 -16.75 10.57 10.07
C LYS A 101 -15.27 10.92 9.99
N PHE A 102 -14.65 11.17 11.14
CA PHE A 102 -13.26 11.60 11.21
C PHE A 102 -12.33 10.42 11.45
N ASN A 103 -11.14 10.50 10.86
CA ASN A 103 -10.10 9.52 11.10
C ASN A 103 -9.42 9.76 12.43
N THR A 104 -9.07 8.68 13.12
CA THR A 104 -8.49 8.75 14.46
C THR A 104 -6.99 8.99 14.45
N TYR A 105 -6.28 8.72 13.34
CA TYR A 105 -4.81 8.79 13.27
C TYR A 105 -4.29 9.62 12.08
N SER A 106 -5.16 10.40 11.44
CA SER A 106 -4.77 11.28 10.35
C SER A 106 -5.71 12.49 10.24
N PRO A 107 -5.29 13.59 9.58
CA PRO A 107 -6.09 14.81 9.48
C PRO A 107 -7.16 14.70 8.36
N TYR A 108 -7.68 13.50 8.14
CA TYR A 108 -8.63 13.22 7.08
C TYR A 108 -9.99 12.84 7.66
N SER A 109 -11.01 13.01 6.85
CA SER A 109 -12.37 12.59 7.15
C SER A 109 -12.99 11.95 5.92
N SER A 110 -14.06 11.19 6.14
CA SER A 110 -14.92 10.67 5.09
C SER A 110 -16.32 11.19 5.32
N THR A 111 -16.94 11.72 4.27
CA THR A 111 -18.31 12.24 4.30
C THR A 111 -19.15 11.47 3.29
N THR A 112 -20.21 10.82 3.78
CA THR A 112 -21.24 10.24 2.90
C THR A 112 -22.09 11.38 2.32
N VAL A 113 -22.13 11.50 1.00
CA VAL A 113 -22.93 12.52 0.29
C VAL A 113 -23.99 11.84 -0.57
N THR A 114 -25.24 12.25 -0.38
CA THR A 114 -26.44 11.66 -1.02
C THR A 114 -27.20 12.65 -1.91
N SER A 115 -26.82 13.93 -1.89
CA SER A 115 -27.48 14.97 -2.68
C SER A 115 -26.50 16.01 -3.22
N LEU A 116 -26.88 16.68 -4.32
CA LEU A 116 -26.06 17.75 -4.90
C LEU A 116 -25.93 18.95 -3.96
N SER A 117 -26.92 19.19 -3.09
CA SER A 117 -26.86 20.21 -2.05
C SER A 117 -25.78 19.90 -1.01
N GLU A 118 -25.70 18.66 -0.53
CA GLU A 118 -24.65 18.21 0.39
C GLU A 118 -23.27 18.31 -0.27
N LEU A 119 -23.16 17.95 -1.56
CA LEU A 119 -21.91 18.10 -2.32
C LEU A 119 -21.46 19.57 -2.41
N ASN A 120 -22.38 20.50 -2.68
CA ASN A 120 -22.08 21.93 -2.72
C ASN A 120 -21.65 22.45 -1.34
N GLU A 121 -22.39 22.10 -0.29
CA GLU A 121 -22.11 22.50 1.09
C GLU A 121 -20.71 22.05 1.53
N LEU A 122 -20.29 20.84 1.13
CA LEU A 122 -18.96 20.32 1.41
C LEU A 122 -17.85 21.12 0.70
N PHE A 123 -18.04 21.52 -0.56
CA PHE A 123 -17.05 22.32 -1.29
C PHE A 123 -17.03 23.80 -0.90
N GLU A 124 -18.09 24.30 -0.27
CA GLU A 124 -18.17 25.63 0.33
C GLU A 124 -17.59 25.68 1.75
N ASP A 125 -17.23 24.54 2.33
CA ASP A 125 -16.70 24.45 3.68
C ASP A 125 -15.21 24.84 3.73
N SER A 126 -14.86 25.83 4.56
CA SER A 126 -13.47 26.27 4.76
C SER A 126 -12.65 25.31 5.63
N ASP A 127 -13.32 24.50 6.45
CA ASP A 127 -12.71 23.61 7.43
C ASP A 127 -12.48 22.21 6.86
N LEU A 128 -13.18 21.86 5.79
CA LEU A 128 -13.03 20.60 5.05
C LEU A 128 -12.71 20.88 3.59
N VAL A 129 -11.56 20.39 3.15
CA VAL A 129 -11.12 20.46 1.75
C VAL A 129 -11.33 19.08 1.12
N PRO A 130 -12.30 18.91 0.19
CA PRO A 130 -12.44 17.67 -0.57
C PRO A 130 -11.17 17.40 -1.37
N ILE A 131 -10.65 16.17 -1.28
CA ILE A 131 -9.41 15.79 -1.98
C ILE A 131 -9.63 14.68 -2.99
N SER A 132 -10.52 13.73 -2.71
CA SER A 132 -10.82 12.61 -3.61
C SER A 132 -12.10 11.89 -3.21
N GLU A 133 -12.58 10.99 -4.07
CA GLU A 133 -13.47 9.90 -3.64
C GLU A 133 -12.75 9.01 -2.62
N ASN A 134 -13.46 8.50 -1.62
CA ASN A 134 -12.97 7.48 -0.70
C ASN A 134 -13.18 6.09 -1.32
N GLN A 135 -12.20 5.67 -2.12
CA GLN A 135 -12.29 4.45 -2.92
C GLN A 135 -12.09 3.18 -2.09
N LEU A 136 -12.66 2.09 -2.61
CA LEU A 136 -12.62 0.75 -2.02
C LEU A 136 -11.59 -0.12 -2.72
N SER A 137 -10.76 -0.78 -1.92
CA SER A 137 -9.82 -1.82 -2.32
C SER A 137 -10.27 -3.18 -1.79
N GLN A 138 -9.97 -4.26 -2.51
CA GLN A 138 -10.27 -5.62 -2.08
C GLN A 138 -8.99 -6.39 -1.76
N PRO A 139 -9.05 -7.51 -0.99
CA PRO A 139 -7.93 -8.43 -0.92
C PRO A 139 -7.65 -9.01 -2.32
N ASP A 140 -6.40 -8.97 -2.79
CA ASP A 140 -6.02 -9.48 -4.11
C ASP A 140 -5.83 -11.01 -4.10
N LEU A 141 -6.93 -11.73 -3.87
CA LEU A 141 -6.94 -13.20 -3.79
C LEU A 141 -7.65 -13.85 -4.97
N ILE A 142 -7.10 -14.97 -5.45
CA ILE A 142 -7.77 -15.96 -6.29
C ILE A 142 -7.66 -17.32 -5.58
N ASN A 143 -8.81 -17.89 -5.24
CA ASN A 143 -8.86 -19.23 -4.64
C ASN A 143 -8.32 -20.26 -5.64
N SER A 144 -7.38 -21.10 -5.18
CA SER A 144 -6.82 -22.21 -5.96
C SER A 144 -7.10 -23.53 -5.23
N ASN A 145 -7.83 -24.44 -5.89
CA ASN A 145 -8.17 -25.76 -5.33
C ASN A 145 -7.09 -26.82 -5.58
N THR A 146 -5.94 -26.43 -6.15
CA THR A 146 -4.87 -27.38 -6.49
C THR A 146 -3.75 -27.32 -5.45
N ALA A 147 -3.59 -28.42 -4.71
CA ALA A 147 -2.43 -28.64 -3.87
C ALA A 147 -1.21 -28.93 -4.75
N MET A 148 -0.30 -27.96 -4.88
CA MET A 148 1.04 -28.18 -5.40
C MET A 148 2.05 -28.03 -4.27
N SER A 149 2.98 -28.99 -4.17
CA SER A 149 4.05 -28.95 -3.18
C SER A 149 5.04 -27.83 -3.52
N THR A 150 5.20 -26.88 -2.61
CA THR A 150 6.08 -25.70 -2.72
C THR A 150 7.52 -25.98 -2.29
N ALA A 151 7.87 -27.23 -1.96
CA ALA A 151 9.18 -27.61 -1.43
C ALA A 151 10.38 -27.18 -2.31
N SER A 152 10.19 -27.02 -3.62
CA SER A 152 11.22 -26.55 -4.55
C SER A 152 11.43 -25.02 -4.58
N LEU A 153 10.51 -24.23 -4.03
CA LEU A 153 10.61 -22.76 -3.95
C LEU A 153 11.33 -22.28 -2.69
N TRP A 154 11.25 -23.08 -1.62
CA TRP A 154 11.65 -22.73 -0.26
C TRP A 154 12.93 -23.46 0.18
N ASN A 155 13.85 -23.73 -0.74
CA ASN A 155 15.21 -24.16 -0.35
C ASN A 155 16.05 -22.99 0.20
N SER A 156 15.40 -21.96 0.75
CA SER A 156 15.99 -20.72 1.21
C SER A 156 16.46 -20.89 2.66
N THR A 157 17.58 -21.59 2.84
CA THR A 157 18.49 -21.20 3.92
C THR A 157 19.00 -19.80 3.57
N SER A 158 18.53 -18.79 4.30
CA SER A 158 19.05 -17.43 4.17
C SER A 158 20.58 -17.42 4.37
N PRO A 159 21.32 -16.54 3.68
CA PRO A 159 22.76 -16.35 3.88
C PRO A 159 23.10 -16.28 5.36
N LYS A 160 24.03 -17.13 5.83
CA LYS A 160 24.72 -17.07 7.14
C LYS A 160 24.07 -16.12 8.17
N GLY A 161 23.02 -16.59 8.85
CA GLY A 161 22.45 -15.89 10.01
C GLY A 161 21.52 -14.71 9.73
N ASN A 162 21.26 -14.34 8.48
CA ASN A 162 20.32 -13.26 8.14
C ASN A 162 18.91 -13.81 7.98
N THR A 163 18.17 -13.92 9.07
CA THR A 163 16.82 -14.51 9.09
C THR A 163 15.70 -13.49 9.28
N GLY A 164 16.06 -12.19 9.28
CA GLY A 164 15.13 -11.08 9.56
C GLY A 164 15.10 -10.68 11.03
N GLN A 165 16.09 -11.10 11.82
CA GLN A 165 16.18 -10.73 13.23
C GLN A 165 16.20 -9.20 13.41
N ASN A 166 15.50 -8.71 14.45
CA ASN A 166 15.30 -7.29 14.74
C ASN A 166 14.59 -6.52 13.63
N LYS A 167 13.90 -7.20 12.70
CA LYS A 167 13.07 -6.56 11.68
C LYS A 167 11.60 -6.79 11.96
N ILE A 168 10.80 -5.78 11.63
CA ILE A 168 9.35 -5.82 11.68
C ILE A 168 8.82 -5.65 10.26
N ILE A 169 7.88 -6.50 9.88
CA ILE A 169 7.13 -6.39 8.63
C ILE A 169 5.71 -5.98 8.99
N ALA A 170 5.27 -4.81 8.54
CA ALA A 170 3.89 -4.37 8.70
C ALA A 170 3.02 -5.02 7.62
N ILE A 171 1.93 -5.66 8.05
CA ILE A 171 0.95 -6.33 7.20
C ILE A 171 -0.36 -5.57 7.34
N LEU A 172 -0.70 -4.76 6.32
CA LEU A 172 -1.94 -3.99 6.25
C LEU A 172 -2.94 -4.82 5.47
N ASP A 173 -3.73 -5.61 6.18
CA ASP A 173 -4.54 -6.68 5.60
C ASP A 173 -5.78 -6.95 6.46
N THR A 174 -6.38 -8.14 6.35
CA THR A 174 -7.60 -8.57 7.07
C THR A 174 -7.34 -8.96 8.53
N GLY A 175 -6.22 -8.51 9.11
CA GLY A 175 -5.68 -8.92 10.41
C GLY A 175 -4.90 -10.25 10.36
N VAL A 176 -4.37 -10.67 11.50
CA VAL A 176 -3.49 -11.85 11.61
C VAL A 176 -3.86 -12.70 12.84
N ASN A 177 -4.07 -14.00 12.64
CA ASN A 177 -4.20 -14.97 13.72
C ASN A 177 -2.83 -15.32 14.31
N TYR A 178 -2.43 -14.60 15.37
CA TYR A 178 -1.19 -14.88 16.09
C TYR A 178 -1.21 -16.16 16.94
N ASN A 179 -2.36 -16.81 17.10
CA ASN A 179 -2.44 -18.12 17.75
C ASN A 179 -2.05 -19.25 16.82
N HIS A 180 -2.01 -19.01 15.50
CA HIS A 180 -1.54 -19.99 14.53
C HIS A 180 -0.10 -20.41 14.86
N GLU A 181 0.20 -21.71 14.91
CA GLU A 181 1.50 -22.24 15.35
C GLU A 181 2.69 -21.63 14.58
N PHE A 182 2.49 -21.36 13.29
CA PHE A 182 3.44 -20.70 12.39
C PHE A 182 3.75 -19.24 12.73
N LEU A 183 2.89 -18.59 13.51
CA LEU A 183 2.91 -17.15 13.81
C LEU A 183 3.03 -16.84 15.31
N VAL A 184 3.08 -17.87 16.16
CA VAL A 184 3.34 -17.70 17.60
C VAL A 184 4.67 -16.99 17.82
N GLY A 185 4.67 -15.99 18.72
CA GLY A 185 5.86 -15.19 19.04
C GLY A 185 6.24 -14.16 17.97
N LYS A 186 5.46 -14.01 16.90
CA LYS A 186 5.73 -13.04 15.82
C LYS A 186 5.21 -11.64 16.08
N LYS A 187 4.28 -11.46 17.02
CA LYS A 187 3.67 -10.15 17.26
C LYS A 187 4.70 -9.09 17.69
N ALA A 188 4.74 -7.96 16.97
CA ALA A 188 5.42 -6.73 17.39
C ALA A 188 4.44 -5.62 17.78
N TYR A 189 3.51 -5.30 16.87
CA TYR A 189 2.54 -4.23 17.03
C TYR A 189 1.20 -4.67 16.42
N GLU A 190 0.12 -4.08 16.91
CA GLU A 190 -1.24 -4.34 16.42
C GLU A 190 -1.97 -3.03 16.20
N ALA A 191 -2.83 -3.00 15.20
CA ALA A 191 -3.81 -1.93 15.02
C ALA A 191 -5.01 -2.42 14.19
N CYS A 192 -6.11 -1.69 14.28
CA CYS A 192 -7.28 -1.83 13.43
C CYS A 192 -7.73 -0.44 12.99
N PHE A 193 -8.05 -0.32 11.71
CA PHE A 193 -8.67 0.83 11.06
C PHE A 193 -9.78 0.29 10.15
N SER A 194 -11.00 0.23 10.65
CA SER A 194 -12.13 -0.37 9.96
C SER A 194 -13.28 0.63 9.92
N PHE A 195 -13.13 1.57 9.00
CA PHE A 195 -14.06 2.66 8.76
C PHE A 195 -15.42 2.12 8.30
N VAL A 196 -16.52 2.64 8.84
CA VAL A 196 -17.87 2.41 8.29
C VAL A 196 -18.44 3.73 7.79
N ALA A 197 -18.94 3.71 6.55
CA ALA A 197 -19.75 4.79 6.02
C ALA A 197 -21.07 4.91 6.82
N VAL A 198 -21.80 6.00 6.63
CA VAL A 198 -23.10 6.21 7.30
C VAL A 198 -24.19 5.39 6.59
N SER A 199 -24.04 4.06 6.59
CA SER A 199 -25.02 3.11 6.08
C SER A 199 -25.26 1.97 7.07
N ALA A 200 -26.48 1.45 7.11
CA ALA A 200 -26.86 0.31 7.96
C ALA A 200 -26.30 -1.03 7.45
N THR A 201 -25.57 -1.04 6.33
CA THR A 201 -25.10 -2.27 5.66
C THR A 201 -23.65 -2.60 5.95
N GLN A 202 -22.93 -1.79 6.73
CA GLN A 202 -21.51 -1.99 7.01
C GLN A 202 -21.25 -2.25 8.49
N SER A 203 -20.27 -3.10 8.76
CA SER A 203 -19.82 -3.43 10.12
C SER A 203 -18.32 -3.26 10.23
N SER A 204 -17.88 -2.55 11.28
CA SER A 204 -16.47 -2.45 11.61
C SER A 204 -15.94 -3.80 12.07
N LEU A 205 -14.70 -4.11 11.69
CA LEU A 205 -13.97 -5.30 12.10
C LEU A 205 -13.05 -5.03 13.30
N CYS A 206 -13.06 -3.82 13.87
CA CYS A 206 -12.30 -3.53 15.08
C CYS A 206 -12.97 -4.13 16.34
N SER A 207 -12.18 -4.81 17.16
CA SER A 207 -12.62 -5.52 18.38
C SER A 207 -13.09 -4.61 19.51
N ALA A 208 -12.72 -3.32 19.49
CA ALA A 208 -13.20 -2.30 20.42
C ALA A 208 -13.80 -1.15 19.61
N TYR A 209 -15.03 -0.73 19.95
CA TYR A 209 -15.59 0.56 19.51
C TYR A 209 -14.64 1.67 20.00
N PRO A 210 -14.10 2.57 19.15
CA PRO A 210 -14.56 3.03 17.84
C PRO A 210 -13.79 2.43 16.65
N TYR A 211 -14.14 2.82 15.41
CA TYR A 211 -13.63 2.35 14.10
C TYR A 211 -12.10 2.32 13.88
N ALA A 212 -11.33 2.65 14.92
CA ALA A 212 -9.88 2.53 14.98
C ALA A 212 -9.45 2.10 16.39
N SER A 213 -8.44 1.25 16.49
CA SER A 213 -7.86 0.84 17.76
C SER A 213 -6.42 0.37 17.60
N THR A 214 -5.57 0.68 18.56
CA THR A 214 -4.17 0.20 18.65
C THR A 214 -3.94 -0.67 19.89
N ALA A 215 -5.03 -1.07 20.54
CA ALA A 215 -4.97 -1.93 21.72
C ALA A 215 -4.47 -3.33 21.35
N SER A 216 -4.00 -4.06 22.36
CA SER A 216 -3.68 -5.49 22.16
C SER A 216 -4.93 -6.22 21.67
N GLY A 217 -4.77 -7.02 20.62
CA GLY A 217 -5.87 -7.74 19.96
C GLY A 217 -6.59 -6.94 18.88
N SER A 218 -6.19 -5.69 18.57
CA SER A 218 -6.79 -4.94 17.47
C SER A 218 -6.40 -5.48 16.09
N GLY A 219 -5.18 -6.02 15.94
CA GLY A 219 -4.68 -6.56 14.68
C GLY A 219 -5.10 -7.99 14.37
N LEU A 220 -5.99 -8.58 15.17
CA LEU A 220 -6.48 -9.94 14.94
C LEU A 220 -7.28 -10.04 13.65
N ASP A 221 -7.22 -11.19 13.01
CA ASP A 221 -7.97 -11.43 11.81
C ASP A 221 -9.47 -11.47 12.06
N CYS A 222 -10.24 -11.08 11.04
CA CYS A 222 -11.68 -11.10 11.13
C CYS A 222 -12.25 -12.53 11.11
N LEU A 223 -13.53 -12.68 11.46
CA LEU A 223 -14.26 -13.94 11.40
C LEU A 223 -15.57 -13.74 10.63
N GLY A 224 -16.04 -14.80 9.97
CA GLY A 224 -17.41 -14.85 9.43
C GLY A 224 -17.62 -14.24 8.03
N ALA A 225 -16.58 -13.71 7.37
CA ALA A 225 -16.65 -13.26 5.98
C ALA A 225 -15.58 -13.94 5.10
N SER A 226 -15.88 -14.10 3.81
CA SER A 226 -14.92 -14.61 2.83
C SER A 226 -13.71 -13.68 2.75
N GLY A 227 -12.50 -14.24 2.78
CA GLY A 227 -11.25 -13.50 2.74
C GLY A 227 -10.64 -13.17 4.10
N CYS A 228 -11.29 -13.44 5.23
CA CYS A 228 -10.74 -13.10 6.54
C CYS A 228 -9.39 -13.76 6.87
N SER A 229 -9.12 -14.97 6.35
CA SER A 229 -7.82 -15.65 6.52
C SER A 229 -6.69 -15.05 5.66
N HIS A 230 -6.98 -14.06 4.81
CA HIS A 230 -6.02 -13.52 3.84
C HIS A 230 -4.79 -12.91 4.52
N GLY A 231 -4.98 -12.05 5.51
CA GLY A 231 -3.88 -11.43 6.26
C GLY A 231 -3.03 -12.45 7.03
N THR A 232 -3.66 -13.47 7.63
CA THR A 232 -2.96 -14.61 8.26
C THR A 232 -2.09 -15.38 7.24
N HIS A 233 -2.56 -15.52 6.00
CA HIS A 233 -1.80 -16.16 4.92
C HIS A 233 -0.62 -15.31 4.44
N VAL A 234 -0.87 -14.02 4.21
CA VAL A 234 0.14 -13.03 3.83
C VAL A 234 1.24 -12.92 4.90
N ALA A 235 0.86 -12.89 6.18
CA ALA A 235 1.77 -12.88 7.33
C ALA A 235 2.67 -14.13 7.38
N GLY A 236 2.09 -15.32 7.15
CA GLY A 236 2.82 -16.58 7.08
C GLY A 236 3.88 -16.57 5.99
N ILE A 237 3.55 -16.11 4.78
CA ILE A 237 4.50 -15.99 3.66
C ILE A 237 5.66 -15.06 4.02
N ALA A 238 5.36 -13.92 4.65
CA ALA A 238 6.38 -12.92 4.97
C ALA A 238 7.36 -13.39 6.06
N ALA A 239 6.86 -13.97 7.16
CA ALA A 239 7.69 -14.19 8.36
C ALA A 239 7.31 -15.40 9.21
N GLY A 240 6.44 -16.29 8.74
CA GLY A 240 6.07 -17.49 9.49
C GLY A 240 7.27 -18.39 9.79
N LYS A 241 7.22 -19.08 10.93
CA LYS A 241 8.30 -19.96 11.40
C LYS A 241 7.74 -21.32 11.75
N ASP A 242 8.24 -22.35 11.08
CA ASP A 242 7.80 -23.72 11.31
C ASP A 242 8.22 -24.17 12.72
N PRO A 243 7.26 -24.63 13.56
CA PRO A 243 7.54 -25.03 14.94
C PRO A 243 8.21 -26.41 15.07
N ILE A 244 8.10 -27.28 14.06
CA ILE A 244 8.51 -28.69 14.14
C ILE A 244 9.94 -28.90 13.62
N SER A 245 10.46 -28.03 12.76
CA SER A 245 11.75 -28.26 12.11
C SER A 245 12.64 -27.02 12.02
N THR A 246 13.86 -27.16 12.53
CA THR A 246 14.96 -26.21 12.31
C THR A 246 15.49 -26.22 10.88
N THR A 247 15.05 -27.18 10.05
CA THR A 247 15.50 -27.41 8.66
C THR A 247 14.37 -27.31 7.61
N SER A 248 13.14 -26.93 7.96
CA SER A 248 12.01 -27.14 7.03
C SER A 248 11.84 -26.09 5.94
N LEU A 249 11.42 -26.65 4.82
CA LEU A 249 11.02 -26.07 3.54
C LEU A 249 9.71 -25.26 3.60
N MET A 250 9.21 -24.93 4.81
CA MET A 250 7.90 -24.30 5.01
C MET A 250 7.97 -22.96 5.72
N ASN A 251 9.16 -22.45 6.07
CA ASN A 251 9.32 -21.13 6.70
C ASN A 251 8.91 -20.00 5.75
N GLY A 252 8.38 -18.90 6.29
CA GLY A 252 8.24 -17.63 5.58
C GLY A 252 9.60 -17.01 5.27
N VAL A 253 9.62 -16.00 4.40
CA VAL A 253 10.86 -15.46 3.84
C VAL A 253 11.80 -14.92 4.93
N ALA A 254 11.27 -14.11 5.84
CA ALA A 254 12.02 -13.55 6.96
C ALA A 254 11.60 -14.23 8.27
N LYS A 255 11.92 -15.52 8.40
CA LYS A 255 11.45 -16.40 9.46
C LYS A 255 11.80 -16.02 10.89
N ASP A 256 12.63 -15.01 11.16
CA ASP A 256 12.88 -14.46 12.50
C ASP A 256 12.48 -12.97 12.62
N ALA A 257 11.89 -12.39 11.57
CA ALA A 257 11.23 -11.10 11.67
C ALA A 257 9.95 -11.21 12.52
N LYS A 258 9.59 -10.09 13.13
CA LYS A 258 8.28 -9.87 13.76
C LYS A 258 7.30 -9.25 12.76
N ILE A 259 6.02 -9.32 13.10
CA ILE A 259 4.90 -8.84 12.30
C ILE A 259 4.19 -7.73 13.07
N MET A 260 3.93 -6.63 12.38
CA MET A 260 2.98 -5.61 12.79
C MET A 260 1.67 -5.85 12.05
N ALA A 261 0.67 -6.43 12.71
CA ALA A 261 -0.62 -6.74 12.08
C ALA A 261 -1.54 -5.52 12.15
N ILE A 262 -2.01 -5.05 10.99
CA ILE A 262 -2.94 -3.92 10.90
C ILE A 262 -4.16 -4.36 10.09
N GLN A 263 -5.30 -4.50 10.78
CA GLN A 263 -6.60 -4.74 10.16
C GLN A 263 -7.07 -3.46 9.46
N VAL A 264 -7.23 -3.47 8.13
CA VAL A 264 -7.64 -2.29 7.35
C VAL A 264 -8.95 -2.48 6.58
N PHE A 265 -9.62 -3.62 6.75
CA PHE A 265 -10.86 -3.96 6.07
C PHE A 265 -12.10 -3.68 6.92
N THR A 266 -13.21 -3.50 6.22
CA THR A 266 -14.56 -3.31 6.74
C THR A 266 -15.45 -4.38 6.13
N GLN A 267 -16.41 -4.89 6.90
CA GLN A 267 -17.39 -5.85 6.41
C GLN A 267 -18.58 -5.12 5.76
N PHE A 268 -18.95 -5.56 4.57
CA PHE A 268 -20.11 -5.11 3.82
C PHE A 268 -21.11 -6.25 3.77
N ASN A 269 -22.32 -5.99 4.26
CA ASN A 269 -23.35 -6.99 4.48
C ASN A 269 -24.40 -7.02 3.37
N SER A 270 -24.36 -6.09 2.40
CA SER A 270 -25.31 -6.05 1.29
C SER A 270 -24.70 -6.59 -0.01
N GLN A 271 -25.51 -7.28 -0.81
CA GLN A 271 -25.10 -7.77 -2.12
C GLN A 271 -24.72 -6.61 -3.07
N THR A 272 -25.39 -5.47 -2.94
CA THR A 272 -25.10 -4.27 -3.72
C THR A 272 -23.67 -3.78 -3.49
N ASP A 273 -23.25 -3.70 -2.23
CA ASP A 273 -21.89 -3.28 -1.86
C ASP A 273 -20.84 -4.31 -2.31
N CYS A 274 -21.19 -5.59 -2.25
CA CYS A 274 -20.28 -6.68 -2.62
C CYS A 274 -20.15 -6.91 -4.12
N GLY A 275 -21.04 -6.32 -4.93
CA GLY A 275 -21.06 -6.45 -6.38
C GLY A 275 -21.28 -7.90 -6.81
N THR A 276 -20.30 -8.49 -7.48
CA THR A 276 -20.35 -9.89 -7.93
C THR A 276 -19.94 -10.91 -6.86
N ARG A 277 -19.41 -10.44 -5.71
CA ARG A 277 -18.99 -11.32 -4.62
C ARG A 277 -20.18 -11.61 -3.70
N PRO A 278 -20.25 -12.80 -3.08
CA PRO A 278 -21.30 -13.10 -2.12
C PRO A 278 -21.18 -12.18 -0.91
N ALA A 279 -22.32 -11.65 -0.45
CA ALA A 279 -22.40 -10.97 0.85
C ALA A 279 -22.45 -12.00 2.00
N PRO A 280 -21.78 -11.74 3.15
CA PRO A 280 -20.93 -10.59 3.40
C PRO A 280 -19.57 -10.70 2.71
N CYS A 281 -19.03 -9.56 2.30
CA CYS A 281 -17.68 -9.41 1.77
C CYS A 281 -16.90 -8.37 2.57
N ILE A 282 -15.59 -8.29 2.34
CA ILE A 282 -14.70 -7.32 3.01
C ILE A 282 -14.01 -6.43 1.98
N LEU A 283 -13.98 -5.12 2.26
CA LEU A 283 -13.29 -4.11 1.47
C LEU A 283 -12.57 -3.11 2.37
N SER A 284 -11.53 -2.48 1.86
CA SER A 284 -10.73 -1.49 2.60
C SER A 284 -10.90 -0.12 1.97
N TYR A 285 -11.23 0.88 2.77
CA TYR A 285 -11.29 2.28 2.35
C TYR A 285 -9.90 2.91 2.32
N ASN A 286 -9.66 3.83 1.37
CA ASN A 286 -8.43 4.61 1.33
C ASN A 286 -8.15 5.32 2.67
N THR A 287 -9.18 5.82 3.36
CA THR A 287 -9.03 6.44 4.68
C THR A 287 -8.46 5.50 5.73
N ALA A 288 -8.91 4.24 5.76
CA ALA A 288 -8.37 3.20 6.65
C ALA A 288 -6.91 2.87 6.32
N GLN A 289 -6.58 2.80 5.03
CA GLN A 289 -5.20 2.55 4.58
C GLN A 289 -4.27 3.71 4.94
N ILE A 290 -4.75 4.96 4.91
CA ILE A 290 -3.98 6.13 5.31
C ILE A 290 -3.71 6.16 6.81
N ASP A 291 -4.69 5.84 7.65
CA ASP A 291 -4.49 5.71 9.09
C ASP A 291 -3.47 4.61 9.40
N ALA A 292 -3.58 3.48 8.71
CA ALA A 292 -2.63 2.39 8.83
C ALA A 292 -1.21 2.80 8.47
N LEU A 293 -1.00 3.41 7.30
CA LEU A 293 0.32 3.90 6.89
C LEU A 293 0.85 5.02 7.81
N SER A 294 -0.03 5.85 8.36
CA SER A 294 0.33 6.90 9.34
C SER A 294 0.80 6.27 10.66
N TYR A 295 0.13 5.21 11.12
CA TYR A 295 0.55 4.44 12.29
C TYR A 295 1.91 3.76 12.05
N VAL A 296 2.12 3.11 10.90
CA VAL A 296 3.43 2.52 10.57
C VAL A 296 4.53 3.58 10.57
N ASN A 297 4.30 4.75 9.98
CA ASN A 297 5.25 5.87 10.00
C ASN A 297 5.59 6.29 11.44
N THR A 298 4.57 6.43 12.29
CA THR A 298 4.75 6.79 13.71
C THR A 298 5.61 5.77 14.44
N VAL A 299 5.31 4.48 14.29
CA VAL A 299 6.10 3.41 14.92
C VAL A 299 7.53 3.38 14.38
N ALA A 300 7.71 3.49 13.05
CA ALA A 300 9.03 3.51 12.43
C ALA A 300 9.89 4.68 12.93
N SER A 301 9.34 5.90 12.94
CA SER A 301 10.04 7.08 13.44
C SER A 301 10.35 6.97 14.94
N ASN A 302 9.45 6.42 15.75
CA ASN A 302 9.70 6.20 17.19
C ASN A 302 10.83 5.18 17.42
N LEU A 303 10.86 4.08 16.68
CA LEU A 303 11.95 3.09 16.79
C LEU A 303 13.31 3.68 16.40
N ILE A 304 13.35 4.53 15.37
CA ILE A 304 14.56 5.24 14.94
C ILE A 304 15.04 6.22 16.02
N THR A 305 14.15 7.10 16.49
CA THR A 305 14.48 8.18 17.44
C THR A 305 14.86 7.67 18.82
N THR A 306 14.27 6.56 19.27
CA THR A 306 14.61 5.92 20.55
C THR A 306 15.87 5.05 20.48
N GLY A 307 16.48 4.87 19.30
CA GLY A 307 17.67 4.06 19.15
C GLY A 307 17.43 2.56 19.35
N SER A 308 16.19 2.07 19.15
CA SER A 308 15.86 0.64 19.25
C SER A 308 16.77 -0.21 18.36
N LEU A 309 16.98 -1.48 18.68
CA LEU A 309 17.61 -2.42 17.74
C LEU A 309 16.61 -2.86 16.66
N GLU A 310 15.31 -2.82 16.97
CA GLU A 310 14.25 -3.20 16.03
C GLU A 310 13.97 -2.08 15.02
N ARG A 311 13.71 -2.46 13.77
CA ARG A 311 13.31 -1.53 12.70
C ARG A 311 12.16 -2.11 11.90
N VAL A 312 11.19 -1.26 11.54
CA VAL A 312 10.24 -1.61 10.48
C VAL A 312 11.03 -1.65 9.18
N ALA A 313 11.08 -2.82 8.54
CA ALA A 313 11.83 -3.01 7.29
C ALA A 313 10.94 -2.80 6.07
N SER A 314 9.69 -3.23 6.18
CA SER A 314 8.73 -3.15 5.09
C SER A 314 7.29 -3.03 5.60
N SER A 315 6.45 -2.48 4.74
CA SER A 315 5.00 -2.40 4.86
C SER A 315 4.38 -3.06 3.64
N ASN A 316 3.55 -4.07 3.82
CA ASN A 316 2.93 -4.84 2.76
C ASN A 316 1.43 -4.56 2.69
N LEU A 317 0.96 -4.19 1.49
CA LEU A 317 -0.45 -4.04 1.15
C LEU A 317 -0.79 -5.06 0.07
N SER A 318 -1.38 -6.19 0.48
CA SER A 318 -1.85 -7.24 -0.44
C SER A 318 -3.30 -6.98 -0.87
N LEU A 319 -3.54 -5.76 -1.36
CA LEU A 319 -4.85 -5.24 -1.69
C LEU A 319 -4.75 -4.22 -2.83
N GLY A 320 -5.88 -3.97 -3.47
CA GLY A 320 -5.99 -2.89 -4.45
C GLY A 320 -7.26 -2.97 -5.27
N GLY A 321 -7.34 -2.09 -6.27
CA GLY A 321 -8.41 -2.07 -7.25
C GLY A 321 -8.07 -1.27 -8.50
N GLY A 322 -8.84 -1.48 -9.57
CA GLY A 322 -8.69 -0.77 -10.83
C GLY A 322 -7.48 -1.24 -11.67
N ASN A 323 -7.23 -0.51 -12.75
CA ASN A 323 -6.17 -0.80 -13.71
C ASN A 323 -5.59 0.51 -14.27
N ASN A 324 -4.40 0.87 -13.81
CA ASN A 324 -3.69 2.09 -14.16
C ASN A 324 -2.53 1.76 -15.10
N THR A 325 -2.40 2.52 -16.18
CA THR A 325 -1.32 2.39 -17.18
C THR A 325 -0.23 3.46 -17.03
N SER A 326 -0.39 4.37 -16.05
CA SER A 326 0.58 5.38 -15.65
C SER A 326 0.72 5.42 -14.13
N THR A 327 1.68 6.18 -13.63
CA THR A 327 1.78 6.44 -12.19
C THR A 327 0.55 7.18 -11.69
N CYS A 328 0.17 6.95 -10.43
CA CYS A 328 -0.99 7.56 -9.78
C CYS A 328 -0.59 8.36 -8.54
N ASP A 329 0.39 9.26 -8.69
CA ASP A 329 0.96 10.02 -7.56
C ASP A 329 0.01 11.06 -6.96
N THR A 330 -1.15 11.29 -7.59
CA THR A 330 -2.27 12.04 -7.01
C THR A 330 -3.07 11.23 -5.99
N ASN A 331 -2.81 9.91 -5.85
CA ASN A 331 -3.46 9.08 -4.85
C ASN A 331 -3.11 9.58 -3.43
N PRO A 332 -4.10 9.71 -2.52
CA PRO A 332 -3.90 10.28 -1.19
C PRO A 332 -2.92 9.47 -0.30
N LEU A 333 -2.66 8.20 -0.60
CA LEU A 333 -1.66 7.39 0.11
C LEU A 333 -0.21 7.80 -0.21
N LYS A 334 0.04 8.48 -1.34
CA LYS A 334 1.39 8.82 -1.85
C LYS A 334 2.30 9.42 -0.79
N THR A 335 1.81 10.43 -0.08
CA THR A 335 2.60 11.15 0.94
C THR A 335 3.04 10.21 2.08
N ARG A 336 2.18 9.28 2.50
CA ARG A 336 2.53 8.35 3.60
C ARG A 336 3.53 7.28 3.14
N ILE A 337 3.43 6.85 1.88
CA ILE A 337 4.40 5.94 1.27
C ILE A 337 5.77 6.61 1.11
N ASP A 338 5.80 7.89 0.71
CA ASP A 338 7.04 8.67 0.63
C ASP A 338 7.72 8.85 2.00
N ASN A 339 6.92 9.08 3.05
CA ASN A 339 7.42 9.17 4.41
C ASN A 339 8.02 7.84 4.89
N LEU A 340 7.39 6.70 4.55
CA LEU A 340 7.96 5.38 4.83
C LEU A 340 9.29 5.18 4.13
N LEU A 341 9.36 5.55 2.84
CA LEU A 341 10.59 5.47 2.06
C LEU A 341 11.71 6.34 2.68
N THR A 342 11.38 7.52 3.18
CA THR A 342 12.32 8.43 3.88
C THR A 342 12.85 7.83 5.18
N ASN A 343 12.01 7.06 5.88
CA ASN A 343 12.40 6.26 7.05
C ASN A 343 13.08 4.93 6.69
N ASN A 344 13.45 4.73 5.42
CA ASN A 344 14.04 3.50 4.89
C ASN A 344 13.14 2.26 5.05
N VAL A 345 11.82 2.44 5.00
CA VAL A 345 10.82 1.36 5.03
C VAL A 345 10.30 1.12 3.62
N ALA A 346 10.45 -0.10 3.10
CA ALA A 346 9.95 -0.45 1.77
C ALA A 346 8.44 -0.68 1.81
N THR A 347 7.66 -0.05 0.92
CA THR A 347 6.22 -0.33 0.81
C THR A 347 5.96 -1.26 -0.36
N THR A 348 5.64 -2.53 -0.11
CA THR A 348 5.33 -3.52 -1.16
C THR A 348 3.84 -3.62 -1.38
N ILE A 349 3.41 -3.56 -2.65
CA ILE A 349 1.98 -3.55 -3.01
C ILE A 349 1.74 -4.54 -4.15
N SER A 350 0.66 -5.31 -4.04
CA SER A 350 0.22 -6.25 -5.07
C SER A 350 -0.15 -5.54 -6.37
N ALA A 351 0.35 -6.04 -7.51
CA ALA A 351 0.08 -5.43 -8.81
C ALA A 351 -1.40 -5.54 -9.24
N GLY A 352 -2.17 -6.47 -8.66
CA GLY A 352 -3.58 -6.75 -8.94
C GLY A 352 -3.79 -7.99 -9.83
N ASN A 353 -5.03 -8.49 -9.86
CA ASN A 353 -5.35 -9.86 -10.31
C ASN A 353 -6.31 -9.98 -11.52
N SER A 354 -6.45 -8.93 -12.33
CA SER A 354 -7.38 -8.94 -13.48
C SER A 354 -6.75 -9.46 -14.80
N GLY A 355 -5.45 -9.75 -14.81
CA GLY A 355 -4.68 -10.12 -16.01
C GLY A 355 -4.43 -8.96 -17.00
N GLN A 356 -4.84 -7.74 -16.65
CA GLN A 356 -4.79 -6.58 -17.55
C GLN A 356 -3.38 -5.98 -17.72
N PHE A 357 -3.23 -5.19 -18.78
CA PHE A 357 -2.05 -4.35 -19.02
C PHE A 357 -2.18 -3.05 -18.22
N GLY A 358 -1.47 -2.98 -17.10
CA GLY A 358 -1.58 -1.95 -16.08
C GLY A 358 -1.30 -2.53 -14.69
N VAL A 359 -1.56 -1.76 -13.63
CA VAL A 359 -1.48 -2.19 -12.22
C VAL A 359 -2.61 -1.55 -11.39
N ALA A 360 -2.97 -2.17 -10.26
CA ALA A 360 -3.99 -1.66 -9.36
C ALA A 360 -3.54 -0.38 -8.65
N SER A 361 -4.48 0.41 -8.16
CA SER A 361 -4.20 1.40 -7.10
C SER A 361 -4.31 0.69 -5.75
N PRO A 362 -3.42 0.93 -4.77
CA PRO A 362 -2.36 1.95 -4.75
C PRO A 362 -1.01 1.54 -5.39
N ALA A 363 -0.88 0.37 -6.02
CA ALA A 363 0.39 -0.10 -6.59
C ALA A 363 0.97 0.86 -7.66
N CYS A 364 0.13 1.58 -8.41
CA CYS A 364 0.58 2.59 -9.37
C CYS A 364 1.34 3.80 -8.76
N ILE A 365 1.47 3.92 -7.44
CA ILE A 365 2.24 4.98 -6.79
C ILE A 365 3.74 4.79 -7.06
N SER A 366 4.41 5.82 -7.56
CA SER A 366 5.79 5.75 -8.05
C SER A 366 6.85 5.39 -7.00
N SER A 367 6.57 5.62 -5.73
CA SER A 367 7.46 5.29 -4.60
C SER A 367 7.14 3.96 -3.93
N ALA A 368 6.07 3.28 -4.35
CA ALA A 368 5.77 1.92 -3.92
C ALA A 368 6.64 0.92 -4.68
N ILE A 369 6.81 -0.27 -4.10
CA ILE A 369 7.40 -1.43 -4.77
C ILE A 369 6.26 -2.32 -5.25
N THR A 370 5.97 -2.26 -6.55
CA THR A 370 4.87 -3.03 -7.13
C THR A 370 5.30 -4.44 -7.47
N VAL A 371 4.54 -5.41 -6.99
CA VAL A 371 4.89 -6.83 -7.10
C VAL A 371 3.90 -7.60 -7.97
N GLY A 372 4.38 -8.07 -9.11
CA GLY A 372 3.65 -9.00 -9.99
C GLY A 372 3.80 -10.47 -9.57
N ALA A 373 2.94 -11.33 -10.10
CA ALA A 373 2.93 -12.77 -9.79
C ALA A 373 3.44 -13.62 -10.95
N THR A 374 4.29 -14.60 -10.64
CA THR A 374 4.64 -15.72 -11.53
C THR A 374 4.12 -17.03 -10.96
N ASP A 375 4.18 -18.07 -11.77
CA ASP A 375 4.15 -19.43 -11.28
C ASP A 375 5.40 -19.80 -10.47
N ASN A 376 5.43 -21.06 -10.05
CA ASN A 376 6.45 -21.63 -9.18
C ASN A 376 7.53 -22.41 -9.95
N SER A 377 7.54 -22.33 -11.30
CA SER A 377 8.46 -23.12 -12.11
C SER A 377 9.89 -22.55 -12.09
N THR A 378 10.89 -23.36 -12.45
CA THR A 378 12.29 -22.91 -12.50
C THR A 378 12.49 -21.78 -13.51
N VAL A 379 11.83 -21.87 -14.66
CA VAL A 379 11.79 -20.83 -15.69
C VAL A 379 10.48 -20.07 -15.51
N PRO A 380 10.49 -18.87 -14.91
CA PRO A 380 9.25 -18.21 -14.49
C PRO A 380 8.30 -17.97 -15.65
N VAL A 381 7.02 -18.28 -15.43
CA VAL A 381 5.92 -17.88 -16.31
C VAL A 381 5.05 -16.89 -15.55
N ILE A 382 4.67 -15.78 -16.19
CA ILE A 382 3.75 -14.83 -15.57
C ILE A 382 2.42 -15.53 -15.23
N ALA A 383 1.89 -15.30 -14.04
CA ALA A 383 0.57 -15.81 -13.70
C ALA A 383 -0.48 -15.16 -14.61
N SER A 384 -1.45 -15.95 -15.11
CA SER A 384 -2.47 -15.46 -16.06
C SER A 384 -3.28 -14.29 -15.51
N PHE A 385 -3.49 -14.26 -14.19
CA PHE A 385 -4.19 -13.20 -13.49
C PHE A 385 -3.32 -11.99 -13.16
N SER A 386 -1.98 -12.08 -13.19
CA SER A 386 -1.14 -10.97 -12.76
C SER A 386 -1.36 -9.77 -13.68
N GLN A 387 -1.79 -8.64 -13.13
CA GLN A 387 -1.62 -7.38 -13.83
C GLN A 387 -0.12 -7.11 -14.01
N ALA A 388 0.24 -6.52 -15.15
CA ALA A 388 1.63 -6.17 -15.43
C ALA A 388 1.75 -5.01 -16.40
N HIS A 389 2.62 -4.06 -16.05
CA HIS A 389 3.03 -2.96 -16.90
C HIS A 389 4.56 -2.78 -16.76
N PRO A 390 5.32 -2.70 -17.86
CA PRO A 390 6.79 -2.74 -17.83
C PRO A 390 7.44 -1.58 -17.07
N SER A 391 6.74 -0.45 -16.94
CA SER A 391 7.23 0.72 -16.19
C SER A 391 6.63 0.87 -14.79
N LEU A 392 5.66 0.04 -14.41
CA LEU A 392 4.99 0.15 -13.10
C LEU A 392 5.21 -1.07 -12.22
N VAL A 393 5.52 -2.25 -12.77
CA VAL A 393 5.91 -3.42 -11.96
C VAL A 393 7.42 -3.39 -11.75
N ASP A 394 7.85 -3.35 -10.49
CA ASP A 394 9.27 -3.29 -10.13
C ASP A 394 9.93 -4.66 -10.14
N ILE A 395 9.20 -5.66 -9.66
CA ILE A 395 9.69 -7.03 -9.48
C ILE A 395 8.52 -8.01 -9.47
N PHE A 396 8.78 -9.26 -9.78
CA PHE A 396 7.83 -10.36 -9.67
C PHE A 396 8.24 -11.31 -8.56
N ALA A 397 7.30 -12.04 -7.98
CA ALA A 397 7.58 -13.17 -7.11
C ALA A 397 6.59 -14.32 -7.40
N PRO A 398 6.88 -15.55 -6.96
CA PRO A 398 5.93 -16.65 -6.97
C PRO A 398 4.58 -16.23 -6.37
N GLY A 399 3.48 -16.57 -7.02
CA GLY A 399 2.12 -16.18 -6.58
C GLY A 399 1.05 -17.19 -6.94
N VAL A 400 1.41 -18.38 -7.42
CA VAL A 400 0.45 -19.43 -7.80
C VAL A 400 0.57 -20.58 -6.81
N SER A 401 -0.54 -21.00 -6.21
CA SER A 401 -0.60 -22.14 -5.27
C SER A 401 0.47 -22.05 -4.19
N ILE A 402 0.53 -20.91 -3.50
CA ILE A 402 1.44 -20.66 -2.40
C ILE A 402 0.80 -21.16 -1.11
N ASN A 403 1.42 -22.17 -0.50
CA ASN A 403 0.97 -22.72 0.77
C ASN A 403 1.36 -21.79 1.93
N SER A 404 0.41 -21.42 2.79
CA SER A 404 0.69 -20.67 4.01
C SER A 404 -0.41 -20.83 5.05
N SER A 405 -0.16 -20.29 6.25
CA SER A 405 -1.07 -20.35 7.40
C SER A 405 -2.42 -19.73 7.08
N ILE A 406 -3.50 -20.36 7.50
CA ILE A 406 -4.84 -19.79 7.45
C ILE A 406 -5.47 -19.77 8.83
N ASN A 407 -6.52 -18.99 9.00
CA ASN A 407 -7.31 -19.09 10.22
C ASN A 407 -8.07 -20.42 10.25
N SER A 408 -7.95 -21.15 11.35
CA SER A 408 -8.72 -22.36 11.64
C SER A 408 -8.97 -22.50 13.14
N LEU A 409 -9.94 -23.33 13.51
CA LEU A 409 -10.26 -23.59 14.92
C LEU A 409 -9.10 -24.28 15.66
N THR A 410 -8.25 -25.01 14.94
CA THR A 410 -7.10 -25.74 15.48
C THR A 410 -5.81 -24.94 15.47
N ASN A 411 -5.79 -23.75 14.83
CA ASN A 411 -4.62 -22.87 14.75
C ASN A 411 -3.36 -23.53 14.15
N ASN A 412 -3.54 -24.49 13.24
CA ASN A 412 -2.43 -25.23 12.62
C ASN A 412 -2.73 -25.65 11.17
N GLU A 413 -3.67 -24.97 10.50
CA GLU A 413 -4.04 -25.29 9.13
C GLU A 413 -3.34 -24.39 8.11
N TYR A 414 -3.02 -24.99 6.96
CA TYR A 414 -2.36 -24.34 5.84
C TYR A 414 -3.19 -24.52 4.58
N GLN A 415 -3.20 -23.52 3.71
CA GLN A 415 -3.89 -23.62 2.42
C GLN A 415 -3.09 -22.97 1.30
N ASN A 416 -3.30 -23.49 0.09
CA ASN A 416 -2.73 -22.92 -1.14
C ASN A 416 -3.62 -21.80 -1.67
N TYR A 417 -3.06 -20.58 -1.73
CA TYR A 417 -3.70 -19.43 -2.37
C TYR A 417 -2.90 -18.96 -3.58
N SER A 418 -3.60 -18.36 -4.54
CA SER A 418 -2.99 -17.74 -5.72
C SER A 418 -3.35 -16.25 -5.76
N GLY A 419 -2.41 -15.41 -6.14
CA GLY A 419 -2.63 -13.97 -6.25
C GLY A 419 -1.33 -13.20 -6.20
N THR A 420 -1.35 -11.97 -6.71
CA THR A 420 -0.29 -10.99 -6.44
C THR A 420 -0.19 -10.68 -4.94
N SER A 421 -1.25 -10.94 -4.15
CA SER A 421 -1.24 -10.95 -2.68
C SER A 421 -0.27 -11.94 -2.05
N MET A 422 0.08 -13.03 -2.73
CA MET A 422 1.03 -14.03 -2.22
C MET A 422 2.46 -13.73 -2.68
N SER A 423 2.61 -12.89 -3.72
CA SER A 423 3.89 -12.44 -4.25
C SER A 423 4.45 -11.24 -3.47
N ALA A 424 3.61 -10.24 -3.19
CA ALA A 424 3.99 -9.04 -2.43
C ALA A 424 4.66 -9.35 -1.07
N PRO A 425 4.13 -10.23 -0.19
CA PRO A 425 4.75 -10.53 1.10
C PRO A 425 6.10 -11.25 0.99
N GLN A 426 6.38 -11.95 -0.11
CA GLN A 426 7.71 -12.54 -0.33
C GLN A 426 8.76 -11.44 -0.53
N VAL A 427 8.42 -10.41 -1.28
CA VAL A 427 9.27 -9.23 -1.48
C VAL A 427 9.38 -8.42 -0.17
N ALA A 428 8.29 -8.31 0.60
CA ALA A 428 8.30 -7.67 1.91
C ALA A 428 9.29 -8.36 2.87
N GLY A 429 9.27 -9.69 2.91
CA GLY A 429 10.23 -10.51 3.64
C GLY A 429 11.66 -10.36 3.10
N ALA A 430 11.83 -10.27 1.78
CA ALA A 430 13.13 -10.04 1.17
C ALA A 430 13.76 -8.71 1.63
N PHE A 431 12.97 -7.63 1.75
CA PHE A 431 13.45 -6.38 2.32
C PHE A 431 13.88 -6.52 3.79
N ALA A 432 13.18 -7.31 4.60
CA ALA A 432 13.60 -7.60 5.97
C ALA A 432 14.94 -8.35 6.01
N LEU A 433 15.12 -9.37 5.16
CA LEU A 433 16.41 -10.07 5.03
C LEU A 433 17.53 -9.13 4.58
N MET A 434 17.27 -8.31 3.56
CA MET A 434 18.23 -7.37 3.00
C MET A 434 18.63 -6.29 4.00
N GLN A 435 17.69 -5.75 4.79
CA GLN A 435 18.03 -4.79 5.84
C GLN A 435 18.71 -5.42 7.05
N ASN A 436 18.53 -6.73 7.28
CA ASN A 436 19.28 -7.45 8.31
C ASN A 436 20.74 -7.65 7.88
N ALA A 437 20.96 -8.02 6.61
CA ALA A 437 22.30 -8.23 6.04
C ALA A 437 23.04 -6.92 5.73
N PHE A 438 22.31 -5.90 5.27
CA PHE A 438 22.83 -4.61 4.81
C PHE A 438 22.08 -3.46 5.49
N PRO A 439 22.29 -3.24 6.80
CA PRO A 439 21.53 -2.27 7.59
C PRO A 439 21.70 -0.82 7.14
N LEU A 440 22.75 -0.52 6.35
CA LEU A 440 23.01 0.81 5.80
C LEU A 440 22.49 1.00 4.37
N HIS A 441 21.96 -0.05 3.72
CA HIS A 441 21.39 0.11 2.40
C HIS A 441 20.06 0.84 2.46
N THR A 442 19.85 1.72 1.47
CA THR A 442 18.53 2.30 1.23
C THR A 442 17.59 1.27 0.61
N VAL A 443 16.28 1.49 0.71
CA VAL A 443 15.26 0.70 -0.01
C VAL A 443 15.59 0.59 -1.50
N ASN A 444 15.97 1.69 -2.15
CA ASN A 444 16.31 1.68 -3.58
C ASN A 444 17.56 0.85 -3.88
N GLN A 445 18.57 0.90 -3.02
CA GLN A 445 19.76 0.04 -3.16
C GLN A 445 19.40 -1.44 -3.01
N ASN A 446 18.56 -1.78 -2.02
CA ASN A 446 18.09 -3.14 -1.82
C ASN A 446 17.21 -3.62 -2.99
N LEU A 447 16.31 -2.79 -3.50
CA LEU A 447 15.51 -3.10 -4.68
C LEU A 447 16.41 -3.39 -5.90
N GLN A 448 17.43 -2.57 -6.12
CA GLN A 448 18.38 -2.78 -7.20
C GLN A 448 19.10 -4.12 -7.06
N VAL A 449 19.54 -4.49 -5.86
CA VAL A 449 20.14 -5.82 -5.60
C VAL A 449 19.16 -6.93 -5.97
N LEU A 450 17.90 -6.84 -5.53
CA LEU A 450 16.88 -7.85 -5.82
C LEU A 450 16.59 -7.96 -7.33
N LYS A 451 16.61 -6.85 -8.07
CA LYS A 451 16.41 -6.83 -9.54
C LYS A 451 17.62 -7.36 -10.31
N ASP A 452 18.83 -7.02 -9.87
CA ASP A 452 20.08 -7.51 -10.47
C ASP A 452 20.22 -9.03 -10.32
N THR A 453 19.86 -9.53 -9.13
CA THR A 453 19.97 -10.95 -8.79
C THR A 453 18.77 -11.81 -9.18
N GLY A 454 17.64 -11.18 -9.48
CA GLY A 454 16.41 -11.85 -9.89
C GLY A 454 16.54 -12.60 -11.21
N THR A 455 15.79 -13.70 -11.32
CA THR A 455 15.69 -14.50 -12.56
C THR A 455 14.95 -13.70 -13.62
N SER A 456 15.64 -13.36 -14.71
CA SER A 456 15.02 -12.76 -15.90
C SER A 456 14.08 -13.76 -16.58
N PHE A 457 12.92 -13.27 -17.02
CA PHE A 457 11.99 -14.03 -17.86
C PHE A 457 11.24 -13.09 -18.80
N VAL A 458 10.70 -13.64 -19.88
CA VAL A 458 9.90 -12.90 -20.86
C VAL A 458 8.43 -13.16 -20.60
N TYR A 459 7.61 -12.11 -20.63
CA TYR A 459 6.16 -12.23 -20.57
C TYR A 459 5.50 -11.46 -21.70
N ASN A 460 4.37 -11.95 -22.18
CA ASN A 460 3.60 -11.29 -23.23
C ASN A 460 2.40 -10.54 -22.64
N ARG A 461 2.17 -9.32 -23.12
CA ARG A 461 0.91 -8.60 -22.92
C ARG A 461 0.52 -7.95 -24.24
N ASN A 462 -0.74 -8.13 -24.65
CA ASN A 462 -1.29 -7.56 -25.88
C ASN A 462 -0.42 -7.81 -27.13
N GLY A 463 0.19 -9.00 -27.23
CA GLY A 463 1.05 -9.37 -28.37
C GLY A 463 2.49 -8.82 -28.29
N VAL A 464 2.84 -8.05 -27.25
CA VAL A 464 4.18 -7.49 -27.05
C VAL A 464 4.92 -8.25 -25.95
N ASN A 465 6.19 -8.57 -26.21
CA ASN A 465 7.06 -9.23 -25.25
C ASN A 465 7.81 -8.21 -24.40
N TYR A 466 7.77 -8.40 -23.08
CA TYR A 466 8.45 -7.60 -22.07
C TYR A 466 9.37 -8.50 -21.23
N THR A 467 10.37 -7.91 -20.59
CA THR A 467 11.27 -8.63 -19.67
C THR A 467 10.91 -8.29 -18.23
N GLY A 468 10.64 -9.31 -17.42
CA GLY A 468 10.46 -9.20 -15.98
C GLY A 468 11.65 -9.74 -15.20
N LYS A 469 11.72 -9.39 -13.92
CA LYS A 469 12.67 -9.97 -12.95
C LYS A 469 11.88 -10.66 -11.86
N ARG A 470 12.01 -11.97 -11.72
CA ARG A 470 11.46 -12.72 -10.58
C ARG A 470 12.47 -12.73 -9.44
N LEU A 471 12.02 -12.40 -8.24
CA LEU A 471 12.75 -12.53 -6.99
C LEU A 471 13.46 -13.88 -6.92
N LYS A 472 14.75 -13.84 -6.60
CA LYS A 472 15.60 -15.00 -6.36
C LYS A 472 16.42 -14.74 -5.12
N PHE A 473 16.26 -15.58 -4.10
CA PHE A 473 17.08 -15.53 -2.90
C PHE A 473 18.44 -16.14 -3.21
N CYS A 474 19.52 -15.41 -2.89
CA CYS A 474 20.88 -15.84 -3.18
C CYS A 474 21.67 -16.04 -1.88
N PRO A 475 22.47 -17.12 -1.76
CA PRO A 475 23.22 -17.43 -0.53
C PRO A 475 24.32 -16.43 -0.19
N ASP A 476 24.88 -15.73 -1.18
CA ASP A 476 25.86 -14.66 -1.00
C ASP A 476 25.69 -13.60 -2.09
N TYR A 477 25.69 -12.32 -1.69
CA TYR A 477 25.65 -11.17 -2.59
C TYR A 477 27.04 -10.52 -2.63
N ILE A 478 27.75 -10.60 -3.76
CA ILE A 478 29.04 -9.93 -3.94
C ILE A 478 28.90 -8.79 -4.97
N ARG A 479 29.36 -7.60 -4.61
CA ARG A 479 29.63 -6.48 -5.54
C ARG A 479 31.12 -6.50 -5.88
N SER A 480 31.49 -6.38 -7.15
CA SER A 480 32.91 -6.19 -7.48
C SER A 480 33.40 -4.88 -6.82
N LYS A 481 34.63 -4.88 -6.29
CA LYS A 481 35.24 -3.73 -5.58
C LYS A 481 35.25 -2.40 -6.37
N THR A 482 34.91 -2.42 -7.66
CA THR A 482 34.98 -1.29 -8.59
C THR A 482 33.67 -0.50 -8.74
N GLY A 483 32.60 -0.83 -8.01
CA GLY A 483 31.42 0.04 -7.87
C GLY A 483 30.49 0.18 -9.09
N THR A 484 30.89 -0.24 -10.28
CA THR A 484 30.17 -0.03 -11.56
C THR A 484 29.48 -1.28 -12.13
N LYS A 485 29.59 -2.45 -11.48
CA LYS A 485 28.99 -3.72 -11.94
C LYS A 485 27.77 -4.12 -11.10
N PRO A 486 26.75 -4.77 -11.71
CA PRO A 486 25.54 -5.24 -11.02
C PRO A 486 25.87 -6.26 -9.92
N TRP A 487 24.97 -6.40 -8.94
CA TRP A 487 25.11 -7.42 -7.90
C TRP A 487 24.96 -8.82 -8.50
N VAL A 488 25.86 -9.74 -8.11
CA VAL A 488 25.85 -11.12 -8.62
C VAL A 488 25.63 -12.09 -7.46
N CYS A 489 24.75 -13.07 -7.68
CA CYS A 489 24.60 -14.20 -6.79
C CYS A 489 25.82 -15.11 -6.89
N VAL A 490 26.47 -15.34 -5.77
CA VAL A 490 27.55 -16.32 -5.71
C VAL A 490 26.96 -17.63 -5.19
N THR A 491 27.01 -18.67 -6.01
CA THR A 491 26.81 -20.03 -5.52
C THR A 491 28.05 -20.43 -4.74
N PRO A 492 27.92 -20.94 -3.50
CA PRO A 492 29.04 -21.57 -2.81
C PRO A 492 29.65 -22.63 -3.74
N VAL A 493 30.96 -22.56 -3.95
CA VAL A 493 31.72 -23.49 -4.79
C VAL A 493 31.80 -24.85 -4.11
#